data_AF-A0AAE1T9M0-F1
#
_entry.id   AF-A0AAE1T9M0-F1
#
_cell.length_a   1.000
_cell.length_b   1.000
_cell.length_c   1.000
_cell.angle_alpha   90.00
_cell.angle_beta   90.00
_cell.angle_gamma   90.00
#
_symmetry.space_group_name_H-M   'P 1'
#
loop_
_entity.id
_entity.type
_entity.pdbx_description
1 polymer ?
#
loop_
_entity_poly.entity_id
_entity_poly.type
_entity_poly.pdbx_seq_one_letter_code
_entity_poly.pdbx_strand_id
1 'polypeptide(L)'
;MDFFTTGRLLKQVNADCQSLLQKIDSRIKGWEGVQLSFAGRVQLIKSVLTSFEVYWAMAFILPKGIVKEMIKHFRTFLWKGTSSSGYPKVAWETVCRPIEEGGLGIKDILAINRALMSKHLWAVIKQDRTSIWVDWIIQVRLRDCSIWTVEENKGAWGWRKMLSLRHPLMSHIHYRVGRGIPFHFGTIRGTRLDLSFPVSLGDLR
;
A
#
# COMPACT_ATOMS: atom_id res chain seq x y z
N MET A 1 -3.41 -25.61 3.77
CA MET A 1 -2.52 -24.42 3.86
C MET A 1 -3.09 -23.35 4.82
N ASP A 2 -3.74 -23.80 5.88
CA ASP A 2 -3.35 -23.78 7.31
C ASP A 2 -3.07 -22.46 8.03
N PHE A 3 -3.87 -22.26 9.09
CA PHE A 3 -3.78 -21.19 10.10
C PHE A 3 -2.37 -21.02 10.71
N PHE A 4 -1.57 -22.10 10.78
CA PHE A 4 -0.21 -22.09 11.31
C PHE A 4 0.77 -21.26 10.47
N THR A 5 0.63 -21.26 9.14
CA THR A 5 1.49 -20.49 8.24
C THR A 5 1.21 -18.99 8.36
N THR A 6 -0.05 -18.64 8.65
CA THR A 6 -0.48 -17.24 8.80
C THR A 6 0.11 -16.60 10.08
N GLY A 7 0.15 -17.33 11.19
CA GLY A 7 0.78 -16.85 12.43
C GLY A 7 2.29 -16.63 12.31
N ARG A 8 2.98 -17.53 11.58
CA ARG A 8 4.42 -17.40 11.29
C ARG A 8 4.72 -16.20 10.38
N LEU A 9 3.92 -16.00 9.32
CA LEU A 9 4.07 -14.86 8.42
C LEU A 9 3.78 -13.52 9.11
N LEU A 10 2.76 -13.44 9.96
CA LEU A 10 2.48 -12.23 10.74
C LEU A 10 3.62 -11.92 11.73
N LYS A 11 4.19 -12.94 12.39
CA LYS A 11 5.38 -12.76 13.25
C LYS A 11 6.59 -12.27 12.45
N GLN A 12 6.85 -12.85 11.28
CA GLN A 12 7.95 -12.42 10.42
C GLN A 12 7.76 -11.01 9.90
N VAL A 13 6.58 -10.66 9.39
CA VAL A 13 6.25 -9.30 8.92
C VAL A 13 6.41 -8.30 10.06
N ASN A 14 5.99 -8.65 11.29
CA ASN A 14 6.20 -7.78 12.44
C ASN A 14 7.69 -7.61 12.77
N ALA A 15 8.49 -8.68 12.72
CA ALA A 15 9.94 -8.61 12.94
C ALA A 15 10.65 -7.77 11.86
N ASP A 16 10.28 -7.96 10.58
CA ASP A 16 10.81 -7.20 9.45
C ASP A 16 10.43 -5.72 9.59
N CYS A 17 9.18 -5.43 9.96
CA CYS A 17 8.69 -4.09 10.26
C CYS A 17 9.42 -3.46 11.45
N GLN A 18 9.90 -4.26 12.42
CA GLN A 18 10.62 -3.76 13.57
C GLN A 18 12.08 -3.42 13.23
N SER A 19 12.74 -4.24 12.41
CA SER A 19 14.05 -3.91 11.83
C SER A 19 14.02 -2.59 11.04
N LEU A 20 12.87 -2.32 10.44
CA LEU A 20 12.61 -1.13 9.67
C LEU A 20 12.41 0.11 10.54
N LEU A 21 11.63 -0.01 11.63
CA LEU A 21 11.55 1.04 12.64
C LEU A 21 12.94 1.42 13.15
N GLN A 22 13.80 0.43 13.42
CA GLN A 22 15.19 0.68 13.83
C GLN A 22 16.01 1.44 12.77
N LYS A 23 15.82 1.15 11.48
CA LYS A 23 16.49 1.89 10.38
C LYS A 23 15.98 3.33 10.26
N ILE A 24 14.70 3.56 10.53
CA ILE A 24 14.15 4.93 10.56
C ILE A 24 14.73 5.67 11.77
N ASP A 25 14.79 5.02 12.92
CA ASP A 25 15.34 5.61 14.14
C ASP A 25 16.81 5.96 14.01
N SER A 26 17.61 5.08 13.40
CA SER A 26 19.02 5.38 13.16
C SER A 26 19.21 6.58 12.23
N ARG A 27 18.38 6.71 11.20
CA ARG A 27 18.38 7.89 10.31
C ARG A 27 17.96 9.17 11.05
N ILE A 28 16.88 9.11 11.84
CA ILE A 28 16.39 10.25 12.64
C ILE A 28 17.47 10.71 13.62
N LYS A 29 18.05 9.78 14.38
CA LYS A 29 19.15 10.08 15.33
C LYS A 29 20.37 10.70 14.63
N GLY A 30 20.70 10.24 13.43
CA GLY A 30 21.75 10.84 12.61
C GLY A 30 21.49 12.30 12.25
N TRP A 31 20.22 12.72 12.14
CA TRP A 31 19.84 14.10 11.86
C TRP A 31 19.64 14.95 13.10
N GLU A 32 19.37 14.36 14.27
CA GLU A 32 19.28 15.11 15.51
C GLU A 32 20.59 15.86 15.82
N GLY A 33 21.75 15.30 15.45
CA GLY A 33 23.06 15.95 15.58
C GLY A 33 23.27 17.17 14.67
N VAL A 34 22.38 17.44 13.71
CA VAL A 34 22.47 18.58 12.80
C VAL A 34 21.39 19.60 13.17
N GLN A 35 21.77 20.86 13.35
CA GLN A 35 20.79 21.94 13.54
C GLN A 35 20.03 22.21 12.25
N LEU A 36 18.83 21.65 12.15
CA LEU A 36 17.97 21.76 10.98
C LEU A 36 16.83 22.75 11.19
N SER A 37 16.58 23.58 10.19
CA SER A 37 15.37 24.39 10.12
C SER A 37 14.12 23.50 10.13
N PHE A 38 12.97 24.07 10.52
CA PHE A 38 11.70 23.32 10.50
C PHE A 38 11.38 22.79 9.10
N ALA A 39 11.57 23.62 8.07
CA ALA A 39 11.39 23.22 6.68
C ALA A 39 12.36 22.10 6.26
N GLY A 40 13.62 22.14 6.72
CA GLY A 40 14.60 21.07 6.47
C GLY A 40 14.17 19.74 7.07
N ARG A 41 13.63 19.75 8.30
CA ARG A 41 13.08 18.55 8.94
C ARG A 41 11.90 17.96 8.17
N VAL A 42 10.97 18.80 7.71
CA VAL A 42 9.85 18.37 6.86
C VAL A 42 10.37 17.71 5.58
N GLN A 43 11.36 18.30 4.92
CA GLN A 43 11.90 17.76 3.68
C GLN A 43 12.59 16.40 3.87
N LEU A 44 13.33 16.22 4.96
CA LEU A 44 13.93 14.93 5.31
C LEU A 44 12.86 13.86 5.55
N ILE A 45 11.79 14.18 6.30
CA ILE A 45 10.67 13.25 6.51
C ILE A 45 10.06 12.85 5.16
N LYS A 46 9.80 13.81 4.25
CA LYS A 46 9.26 13.52 2.91
C LYS A 46 10.16 12.58 2.10
N SER A 47 11.47 12.80 2.16
CA SER A 47 12.47 11.96 1.47
C SER A 47 12.47 10.52 1.99
N VAL A 48 12.46 10.34 3.32
CA VAL A 48 12.38 9.02 3.96
C VAL A 48 11.10 8.32 3.59
N LEU A 49 9.97 9.01 3.74
CA LEU A 49 8.65 8.46 3.47
C LEU A 49 8.56 7.97 2.02
N THR A 50 9.02 8.78 1.07
CA THR A 50 9.02 8.37 -0.34
C THR A 50 9.85 7.11 -0.59
N SER A 51 11.07 7.04 -0.03
CA SER A 51 11.93 5.85 -0.18
C SER A 51 11.35 4.61 0.53
N PHE A 52 10.73 4.84 1.69
CA PHE A 52 10.09 3.82 2.51
C PHE A 52 8.85 3.23 1.82
N GLU A 53 7.99 4.11 1.31
CA GLU A 53 6.75 3.76 0.60
C GLU A 53 7.06 2.86 -0.59
N VAL A 54 8.03 3.25 -1.42
CA VAL A 54 8.39 2.47 -2.62
C VAL A 54 8.87 1.06 -2.24
N TYR A 55 9.68 0.90 -1.19
CA TYR A 55 10.22 -0.42 -0.87
C TYR A 55 9.20 -1.32 -0.15
N TRP A 56 8.52 -0.83 0.88
CA TRP A 56 7.71 -1.68 1.76
C TRP A 56 6.23 -1.74 1.37
N ALA A 57 5.67 -0.63 0.91
CA ALA A 57 4.26 -0.61 0.56
C ALA A 57 3.96 -1.32 -0.78
N MET A 58 4.99 -1.67 -1.56
CA MET A 58 4.89 -2.61 -2.68
C MET A 58 4.88 -4.07 -2.24
N ALA A 59 5.52 -4.41 -1.11
CA ALA A 59 5.70 -5.80 -0.69
C ALA A 59 4.52 -6.32 0.15
N PHE A 60 3.93 -5.50 1.01
CA PHE A 60 2.81 -5.91 1.86
C PHE A 60 1.96 -4.74 2.39
N ILE A 61 0.78 -5.10 2.89
CA ILE A 61 -0.08 -4.18 3.65
C ILE A 61 0.53 -3.97 5.03
N LEU A 62 0.83 -2.71 5.35
CA LEU A 62 1.49 -2.36 6.61
C LEU A 62 0.51 -2.52 7.79
N PRO A 63 0.90 -3.21 8.87
CA PRO A 63 0.11 -3.23 10.10
C PRO A 63 -0.03 -1.81 10.67
N LYS A 64 -1.25 -1.43 11.06
CA LYS A 64 -1.53 -0.09 11.61
C LYS A 64 -0.67 0.26 12.83
N GLY A 65 -0.29 -0.73 13.65
CA GLY A 65 0.58 -0.54 14.81
C GLY A 65 1.97 -0.03 14.43
N ILE A 66 2.57 -0.61 13.39
CA ILE A 66 3.88 -0.19 12.89
C ILE A 66 3.81 1.23 12.34
N VAL A 67 2.78 1.52 11.55
CA VAL A 67 2.60 2.87 11.00
C VAL A 67 2.42 3.90 12.12
N LYS A 68 1.73 3.56 13.21
CA LYS A 68 1.58 4.43 14.37
C LYS A 68 2.92 4.73 15.05
N GLU A 69 3.78 3.73 15.24
CA GLU A 69 5.12 3.95 15.81
C GLU A 69 6.00 4.78 14.88
N MET A 70 5.95 4.55 13.56
CA MET A 70 6.65 5.41 12.59
C MET A 70 6.20 6.88 12.68
N ILE A 71 4.89 7.11 12.70
CA ILE A 71 4.31 8.45 12.82
C ILE A 71 4.77 9.11 14.11
N LYS A 72 4.84 8.36 15.21
CA LYS A 72 5.34 8.86 16.50
C LYS A 72 6.80 9.31 16.42
N HIS A 73 7.66 8.57 15.72
CA HIS A 73 9.06 8.96 15.52
C HIS A 73 9.18 10.21 14.64
N PHE A 74 8.44 10.27 13.52
CA PHE A 74 8.42 11.47 12.67
C PHE A 74 7.85 12.70 13.39
N ARG A 75 6.78 12.54 14.18
CA ARG A 75 6.22 13.62 15.01
C ARG A 75 7.23 14.15 16.02
N THR A 76 7.96 13.25 16.66
CA THR A 76 8.97 13.62 17.65
C THR A 76 10.10 14.38 16.98
N PHE A 77 10.65 13.88 15.87
CA PHE A 77 11.69 14.54 15.10
C PHE A 77 11.24 15.93 14.57
N LEU A 78 10.01 16.01 14.03
CA LEU A 78 9.48 17.24 13.47
C LEU A 78 9.37 18.36 14.51
N TRP A 79 8.84 18.06 15.70
CA TRP A 79 8.53 19.08 16.71
C TRP A 79 9.59 19.29 17.78
N LYS A 80 10.31 18.23 18.22
CA LYS A 80 11.40 18.36 19.19
C LYS A 80 12.69 18.81 18.53
N GLY A 81 13.01 18.28 17.34
CA GLY A 81 14.33 18.48 16.74
C GLY A 81 15.44 18.11 17.73
N THR A 82 16.47 18.95 17.85
CA THR A 82 17.59 18.78 18.78
C THR A 82 17.29 19.25 20.21
N SER A 83 16.13 19.89 20.43
CA SER A 83 15.76 20.48 21.72
C SER A 83 14.84 19.55 22.50
N SER A 84 15.05 19.43 23.82
CA SER A 84 14.24 18.58 24.69
C SER A 84 12.79 19.08 24.86
N SER A 85 12.50 20.34 24.50
CA SER A 85 11.19 20.98 24.64
C SER A 85 10.49 21.22 23.30
N GLY A 86 9.53 20.35 22.95
CA GLY A 86 8.75 20.49 21.73
C GLY A 86 7.57 19.55 21.75
N TYR A 87 6.39 20.05 22.14
CA TYR A 87 5.17 19.25 22.11
C TYR A 87 4.56 19.28 20.70
N PRO A 88 4.05 18.15 20.19
CA PRO A 88 3.32 18.15 18.93
C PRO A 88 2.07 19.02 19.04
N LYS A 89 2.07 20.18 18.34
CA LYS A 89 0.96 21.15 18.41
C LYS A 89 -0.20 20.82 17.46
N VAL A 90 0.04 19.96 16.48
CA VAL A 90 -0.88 19.71 15.36
C VAL A 90 -1.12 18.20 15.19
N ALA A 91 -2.35 17.83 14.85
CA ALA A 91 -2.72 16.45 14.50
C ALA A 91 -1.94 16.00 13.25
N TRP A 92 -1.56 14.72 13.18
CA TRP A 92 -0.70 14.25 12.07
C TRP A 92 -1.45 14.28 10.74
N GLU A 93 -2.76 14.05 10.81
CA GLU A 93 -3.70 14.10 9.71
C GLU A 93 -3.72 15.50 9.08
N THR A 94 -3.62 16.56 9.89
CA THR A 94 -3.53 17.95 9.40
C THR A 94 -2.15 18.23 8.78
N VAL A 95 -1.09 17.69 9.37
CA VAL A 95 0.27 17.76 8.80
C VAL A 95 0.34 17.11 7.42
N CYS A 96 -0.43 16.03 7.21
CA CYS A 96 -0.47 15.31 5.95
C CYS A 96 -1.27 15.98 4.83
N ARG A 97 -2.02 17.05 5.13
CA ARG A 97 -2.80 17.75 4.10
C ARG A 97 -1.90 18.42 3.05
N PRO A 98 -2.43 18.66 1.84
CA PRO A 98 -1.76 19.48 0.83
C PRO A 98 -1.36 20.85 1.39
N ILE A 99 -0.34 21.46 0.78
CA ILE A 99 0.17 22.78 1.22
C ILE A 99 -0.92 23.84 1.00
N GLU A 100 -1.70 23.66 -0.06
CA GLU A 100 -2.84 24.48 -0.47
C GLU A 100 -3.96 24.48 0.59
N GLU A 101 -4.08 23.40 1.36
CA GLU A 101 -5.06 23.25 2.46
C GLU A 101 -4.46 23.62 3.83
N GLY A 102 -3.28 24.24 3.87
CA GLY A 102 -2.58 24.61 5.10
C GLY A 102 -1.86 23.46 5.80
N GLY A 103 -1.66 22.33 5.12
CA GLY A 103 -0.82 21.22 5.60
C GLY A 103 0.65 21.36 5.24
N LEU A 104 1.46 20.34 5.55
CA LEU A 104 2.89 20.31 5.21
C LEU A 104 3.16 19.50 3.92
N GLY A 105 2.13 18.95 3.28
CA GLY A 105 2.27 18.10 2.08
C GLY A 105 3.03 16.80 2.35
N ILE A 106 3.01 16.31 3.58
CA ILE A 106 3.59 15.01 3.95
C ILE A 106 2.57 13.93 3.59
N LYS A 107 2.92 12.97 2.75
CA LYS A 107 1.93 11.97 2.33
C LYS A 107 1.54 11.03 3.49
N ASP A 108 0.27 10.64 3.57
CA ASP A 108 -0.20 9.65 4.54
C ASP A 108 0.24 8.24 4.13
N ILE A 109 1.07 7.61 4.96
CA ILE A 109 1.61 6.26 4.79
C ILE A 109 0.49 5.24 4.53
N LEU A 110 -0.63 5.34 5.25
CA LEU A 110 -1.75 4.40 5.09
C LEU A 110 -2.48 4.63 3.76
N ALA A 111 -2.66 5.88 3.37
CA ALA A 111 -3.26 6.23 2.08
C ALA A 111 -2.42 5.69 0.93
N ILE A 112 -1.10 5.89 0.97
CA ILE A 112 -0.18 5.42 -0.07
C ILE A 112 -0.10 3.91 -0.10
N ASN A 113 -0.03 3.25 1.05
CA ASN A 113 -0.01 1.78 1.10
C ASN A 113 -1.29 1.20 0.48
N ARG A 114 -2.46 1.77 0.79
CA ARG A 114 -3.71 1.38 0.13
C ARG A 114 -3.68 1.64 -1.38
N ALA A 115 -3.19 2.81 -1.81
CA ALA A 115 -3.12 3.16 -3.23
C ALA A 115 -2.18 2.24 -4.01
N LEU A 116 -0.99 1.94 -3.49
CA LEU A 116 -0.02 1.03 -4.10
C LEU A 116 -0.55 -0.40 -4.17
N MET A 117 -1.18 -0.89 -3.10
CA MET A 117 -1.81 -2.21 -3.11
C MET A 117 -2.98 -2.28 -4.09
N SER A 118 -3.75 -1.19 -4.20
CA SER A 118 -4.83 -1.07 -5.18
C SER A 118 -4.29 -1.08 -6.61
N LYS A 119 -3.15 -0.43 -6.88
CA LYS A 119 -2.46 -0.47 -8.17
C LYS A 119 -2.01 -1.90 -8.52
N HIS A 120 -1.47 -2.65 -7.57
CA HIS A 120 -1.09 -4.05 -7.78
C HIS A 120 -2.31 -4.93 -8.07
N LEU A 121 -3.39 -4.77 -7.29
CA LEU A 121 -4.64 -5.48 -7.53
C LEU A 121 -5.23 -5.12 -8.89
N TRP A 122 -5.12 -3.86 -9.32
CA TRP A 122 -5.55 -3.42 -10.64
C TRP A 122 -4.75 -4.07 -11.78
N ALA A 123 -3.43 -4.25 -11.61
CA ALA A 123 -2.62 -4.99 -12.58
C ALA A 123 -3.06 -6.46 -12.70
N VAL A 124 -3.45 -7.09 -11.59
CA VAL A 124 -4.03 -8.43 -11.57
C VAL A 124 -5.40 -8.46 -12.25
N ILE A 125 -6.26 -7.47 -11.98
CA ILE A 125 -7.56 -7.32 -12.63
C ILE A 125 -7.36 -7.23 -14.14
N LYS A 126 -6.48 -6.34 -14.61
CA LYS A 126 -6.14 -6.16 -16.03
C LYS A 126 -5.53 -7.39 -16.71
N GLN A 127 -5.17 -8.42 -15.94
CA GLN A 127 -4.42 -9.59 -16.42
C GLN A 127 -3.14 -9.20 -17.16
N ASP A 128 -2.48 -8.15 -16.70
CA ASP A 128 -1.26 -7.65 -17.32
C ASP A 128 -0.09 -8.60 -17.02
N ARG A 129 0.19 -9.52 -17.95
CA ARG A 129 1.24 -10.54 -17.84
C ARG A 129 2.66 -10.00 -18.01
N THR A 130 2.83 -8.69 -18.18
CA THR A 130 4.16 -8.07 -18.24
C THR A 130 4.90 -8.18 -16.90
N SER A 131 4.17 -8.23 -15.79
CA SER A 131 4.74 -8.46 -14.46
C SER A 131 4.75 -9.96 -14.11
N ILE A 132 5.93 -10.50 -13.84
CA ILE A 132 6.12 -11.89 -13.38
C ILE A 132 5.28 -12.17 -12.13
N TRP A 133 5.13 -11.19 -11.25
CA TRP A 133 4.31 -11.32 -10.05
C TRP A 133 2.82 -11.48 -10.37
N VAL A 134 2.31 -10.70 -11.34
CA VAL A 134 0.93 -10.82 -11.80
C VAL A 134 0.70 -12.17 -12.48
N ASP A 135 1.64 -12.58 -13.34
CA ASP A 135 1.58 -13.85 -14.03
C ASP A 135 1.55 -15.04 -13.05
N TRP A 136 2.44 -15.03 -12.05
CA TRP A 136 2.48 -16.04 -10.99
C TRP A 136 1.18 -16.06 -10.17
N ILE A 137 0.64 -14.90 -9.79
CA ILE A 137 -0.64 -14.83 -9.06
C ILE A 137 -1.76 -15.45 -9.88
N ILE A 138 -1.84 -15.13 -11.17
CA ILE A 138 -2.92 -15.67 -11.97
C ILE A 138 -2.74 -17.17 -12.15
N GLN A 139 -1.53 -17.68 -12.41
CA GLN A 139 -1.30 -19.12 -12.59
C GLN A 139 -1.48 -19.94 -11.31
N VAL A 140 -0.98 -19.45 -10.17
CA VAL A 140 -0.95 -20.24 -8.92
C VAL A 140 -2.17 -19.99 -8.05
N ARG A 141 -2.63 -18.74 -7.97
CA ARG A 141 -3.63 -18.30 -7.00
C ARG A 141 -5.04 -18.21 -7.59
N LEU A 142 -5.18 -17.59 -8.76
CA LEU A 142 -6.48 -17.45 -9.43
C LEU A 142 -6.82 -18.69 -10.27
N ARG A 143 -5.84 -19.29 -10.94
CA ARG A 143 -6.03 -20.36 -11.93
C ARG A 143 -7.11 -19.94 -12.93
N ASP A 144 -8.28 -20.59 -12.87
CA ASP A 144 -9.43 -20.32 -13.75
C ASP A 144 -10.52 -19.44 -13.07
N CYS A 145 -10.30 -19.03 -11.82
CA CYS A 145 -11.25 -18.20 -11.08
C CYS A 145 -11.02 -16.70 -11.37
N SER A 146 -12.12 -15.96 -11.52
CA SER A 146 -12.04 -14.50 -11.56
C SER A 146 -11.68 -13.95 -10.18
N ILE A 147 -10.94 -12.84 -10.14
CA ILE A 147 -10.60 -12.13 -8.90
C ILE A 147 -11.84 -11.72 -8.08
N TRP A 148 -12.99 -11.57 -8.75
CA TRP A 148 -14.28 -11.20 -8.18
C TRP A 148 -14.98 -12.37 -7.48
N THR A 149 -14.76 -13.60 -7.94
CA THR A 149 -15.43 -14.80 -7.42
C THR A 149 -14.62 -15.55 -6.36
N VAL A 150 -13.35 -15.18 -6.13
CA VAL A 150 -12.51 -15.81 -5.10
C VAL A 150 -13.02 -15.48 -3.69
N GLU A 151 -13.06 -16.49 -2.83
CA GLU A 151 -13.38 -16.35 -1.41
C GLU A 151 -12.30 -15.56 -0.64
N GLU A 152 -12.70 -14.49 0.06
CA GLU A 152 -11.78 -13.67 0.87
C GLU A 152 -11.23 -14.38 2.11
N ASN A 153 -11.88 -15.48 2.52
CA ASN A 153 -11.52 -16.21 3.74
C ASN A 153 -10.41 -17.24 3.52
N LYS A 154 -10.10 -17.60 2.26
CA LYS A 154 -9.09 -18.61 1.93
C LYS A 154 -7.76 -17.96 1.56
N GLY A 155 -6.74 -18.13 2.41
CA GLY A 155 -5.36 -17.80 2.07
C GLY A 155 -4.54 -17.08 3.13
N ALA A 156 -3.30 -16.77 2.75
CA ALA A 156 -2.39 -15.97 3.56
C ALA A 156 -3.00 -14.59 3.86
N TRP A 157 -2.70 -14.06 5.05
CA TRP A 157 -3.24 -12.78 5.52
C TRP A 157 -3.09 -11.64 4.50
N GLY A 158 -1.93 -11.51 3.87
CA GLY A 158 -1.67 -10.47 2.86
C GLY A 158 -2.59 -10.58 1.64
N TRP A 159 -2.84 -11.82 1.16
CA TRP A 159 -3.78 -12.09 0.07
C TRP A 159 -5.22 -11.69 0.45
N ARG A 160 -5.66 -12.06 1.65
CA ARG A 160 -6.99 -11.69 2.16
C ARG A 160 -7.17 -10.18 2.24
N LYS A 161 -6.15 -9.48 2.73
CA LYS A 161 -6.15 -8.01 2.83
C LYS A 161 -6.12 -7.34 1.47
N MET A 162 -5.37 -7.87 0.51
CA MET A 162 -5.42 -7.39 -0.86
C MET A 162 -6.80 -7.60 -1.48
N LEU A 163 -7.42 -8.78 -1.31
CA LEU A 163 -8.78 -9.04 -1.79
C LEU A 163 -9.80 -8.07 -1.19
N SER A 164 -9.66 -7.68 0.09
CA SER A 164 -10.59 -6.71 0.70
C SER A 164 -10.60 -5.33 0.02
N LEU A 165 -9.55 -4.99 -0.76
CA LEU A 165 -9.49 -3.74 -1.54
C LEU A 165 -10.31 -3.80 -2.83
N ARG A 166 -10.80 -4.97 -3.24
CA ARG A 166 -11.59 -5.14 -4.48
C ARG A 166 -12.91 -4.36 -4.46
N HIS A 167 -13.59 -4.34 -3.31
CA HIS A 167 -14.90 -3.69 -3.18
C HIS A 167 -14.80 -2.17 -3.34
N PRO A 168 -13.90 -1.46 -2.63
CA PRO A 168 -13.64 -0.05 -2.88
C PRO A 168 -13.25 0.24 -4.34
N LEU A 169 -12.42 -0.61 -4.94
CA LEU A 169 -12.00 -0.44 -6.34
C LEU A 169 -13.16 -0.61 -7.32
N MET A 170 -14.09 -1.53 -7.08
CA MET A 170 -15.22 -1.81 -7.97
C MET A 170 -16.06 -0.55 -8.27
N SER A 171 -16.22 0.33 -7.29
CA SER A 171 -16.96 1.60 -7.45
C SER A 171 -16.28 2.59 -8.42
N HIS A 172 -14.99 2.42 -8.70
CA HIS A 172 -14.19 3.30 -9.56
C HIS A 172 -13.87 2.65 -10.92
N ILE A 173 -14.34 1.42 -11.18
CA ILE A 173 -14.06 0.69 -12.43
C ILE A 173 -15.24 0.89 -13.37
N HIS A 174 -15.02 1.68 -14.42
CA HIS A 174 -15.94 1.78 -15.55
C HIS A 174 -15.48 0.86 -16.68
N TYR A 175 -16.35 -0.07 -17.08
CA TYR A 175 -16.11 -0.91 -18.23
C TYR A 175 -16.58 -0.19 -19.49
N ARG A 176 -15.70 0.01 -20.47
CA ARG A 176 -16.08 0.34 -21.85
C ARG A 176 -15.92 -0.90 -22.71
N VAL A 177 -17.02 -1.34 -23.32
CA VAL A 177 -17.04 -2.47 -24.25
C VAL A 177 -16.35 -2.04 -25.55
N GLY A 178 -15.12 -2.50 -25.78
CA GLY A 178 -14.36 -2.31 -27.03
C GLY A 178 -14.00 -3.66 -27.69
N ARG A 179 -13.53 -3.64 -28.94
CA ARG A 179 -13.09 -4.86 -29.67
C ARG A 179 -11.61 -5.18 -29.40
N GLY A 180 -11.32 -6.21 -28.58
CA GLY A 180 -10.03 -6.96 -28.61
C GLY A 180 -9.01 -6.82 -27.45
N ILE A 181 -9.21 -7.53 -26.33
CA ILE A 181 -8.27 -8.33 -25.46
C ILE A 181 -9.17 -9.36 -24.74
N PRO A 182 -8.77 -10.50 -24.13
CA PRO A 182 -9.68 -11.33 -23.33
C PRO A 182 -9.80 -11.01 -21.83
N PHE A 183 -11.00 -11.11 -21.23
CA PHE A 183 -11.21 -10.79 -19.80
C PHE A 183 -12.21 -11.75 -19.12
N HIS A 184 -11.74 -12.57 -18.17
CA HIS A 184 -12.59 -13.56 -17.49
C HIS A 184 -13.32 -12.97 -16.28
N PHE A 185 -14.65 -12.88 -16.35
CA PHE A 185 -15.53 -12.43 -15.26
C PHE A 185 -16.00 -13.57 -14.33
N GLY A 186 -15.66 -14.82 -14.66
CA GLY A 186 -16.01 -16.01 -13.86
C GLY A 186 -17.18 -16.81 -14.45
N THR A 187 -17.22 -18.10 -14.11
CA THR A 187 -18.16 -19.10 -14.63
C THR A 187 -19.46 -19.11 -13.83
N ILE A 188 -20.60 -18.86 -14.46
CA ILE A 188 -21.91 -19.15 -13.88
C ILE A 188 -22.40 -20.47 -14.48
N ARG A 189 -22.59 -21.50 -13.64
CA ARG A 189 -23.22 -22.80 -13.97
C ARG A 189 -22.54 -23.60 -15.09
N GLY A 190 -21.23 -23.84 -14.98
CA GLY A 190 -20.54 -24.90 -15.74
C GLY A 190 -20.48 -24.69 -17.26
N THR A 191 -20.87 -23.53 -17.78
CA THR A 191 -20.68 -23.20 -19.20
C THR A 191 -19.54 -22.19 -19.30
N ARG A 192 -18.49 -22.57 -20.04
CA ARG A 192 -17.32 -21.73 -20.33
C ARG A 192 -17.76 -20.55 -21.18
N LEU A 193 -17.86 -19.36 -20.59
CA LEU A 193 -18.06 -18.12 -21.32
C LEU A 193 -16.68 -17.47 -21.52
N ASP A 194 -16.03 -17.86 -22.63
CA ASP A 194 -14.84 -17.19 -23.14
C ASP A 194 -15.27 -15.83 -23.71
N LEU A 195 -15.48 -14.86 -22.83
CA LEU A 195 -15.74 -13.50 -23.25
C LEU A 195 -14.43 -12.73 -23.25
N SER A 196 -14.05 -12.30 -24.45
CA SER A 196 -12.82 -11.58 -24.64
C SER A 196 -13.06 -10.06 -24.58
N PHE A 197 -12.61 -9.32 -23.54
CA PHE A 197 -12.66 -7.84 -23.53
C PHE A 197 -11.33 -7.03 -23.34
N PRO A 198 -11.08 -5.97 -24.16
CA PRO A 198 -10.01 -4.99 -23.98
C PRO A 198 -10.30 -3.97 -22.88
N VAL A 199 -9.28 -3.64 -22.09
CA VAL A 199 -9.30 -2.49 -21.19
C VAL A 199 -8.56 -1.33 -21.86
N SER A 200 -9.29 -0.36 -22.42
CA SER A 200 -8.70 0.91 -22.85
C SER A 200 -8.73 1.95 -21.73
N LEU A 201 -7.61 2.66 -21.61
CA LEU A 201 -7.33 3.72 -20.65
C LEU A 201 -8.24 4.92 -20.93
N GLY A 202 -9.15 5.23 -20.00
CA GLY A 202 -9.75 6.56 -19.92
C GLY A 202 -8.89 7.38 -18.96
N ASP A 203 -8.24 8.41 -19.50
CA ASP A 203 -7.41 9.36 -18.76
C ASP A 203 -8.12 9.87 -17.50
N LEU A 204 -7.44 9.73 -16.36
CA LEU A 204 -7.75 10.48 -15.14
C LEU A 204 -7.37 11.94 -15.41
N ARG A 205 -8.35 12.75 -15.79
CA ARG A 205 -8.33 14.20 -15.55
C ARG A 205 -8.85 14.49 -14.14
#